data_AF-A0A085N2U7-F1
#
_entry.id   AF-A0A085N2U7-F1
#
_cell.length_a   1.000
_cell.length_b   1.000
_cell.length_c   1.000
_cell.angle_alpha   90.00
_cell.angle_beta   90.00
_cell.angle_gamma   90.00
#
_symmetry.space_group_name_H-M   'P 1'
#
loop_
_entity.id
_entity.type
_entity.pdbx_description
1 polymer ?
#
loop_
_entity_poly.entity_id
_entity_poly.type
_entity_poly.pdbx_seq_one_letter_code
_entity_poly.pdbx_strand_id
1 'polypeptide(L)'
;MDSSAHCCNHEADDLILDYLETLDDYVRKKFELERQLKECWYHLARARVCLGSTSRVSELQFDFRDQPSSLMLEVSEGGDIFKLMFGMPMAKIERETLKRFGILVPKSLKTAQSAVAPAIQLICEIAALQTKINVLMSKFEPLK
;
A
#
# COMPACT_ATOMS: atom_id res chain seq x y z
N MET A 1 19.19 14.44 45.38
CA MET A 1 18.54 15.31 44.36
C MET A 1 18.52 14.62 43.00
N ASP A 2 18.65 13.28 42.98
CA ASP A 2 19.04 12.50 41.79
C ASP A 2 17.86 11.71 41.17
N SER A 3 16.67 11.80 41.78
CA SER A 3 15.48 11.06 41.34
C SER A 3 14.89 11.59 40.02
N SER A 4 15.01 12.90 39.75
CA SER A 4 14.42 13.52 38.56
C SER A 4 15.19 13.17 37.28
N ALA A 5 16.52 13.09 37.38
CA ALA A 5 17.39 12.72 36.24
C ALA A 5 17.22 11.26 35.83
N HIS A 6 16.95 10.37 36.79
CA HIS A 6 16.73 8.95 36.51
C HIS A 6 15.38 8.70 35.80
N CYS A 7 14.36 9.53 36.04
CA CYS A 7 13.08 9.45 35.32
C CYS A 7 13.18 9.98 33.88
N CYS A 8 13.91 11.07 33.63
CA CYS A 8 14.08 11.60 32.27
C CYS A 8 14.81 10.61 31.35
N ASN A 9 15.78 9.87 31.90
CA ASN A 9 16.48 8.81 31.16
C ASN A 9 15.55 7.63 30.85
N HIS A 10 14.64 7.28 31.78
CA HIS A 10 13.68 6.21 31.55
C HIS A 10 12.66 6.56 30.46
N GLU A 11 12.17 7.80 30.43
CA GLU A 11 11.24 8.28 29.40
C GLU A 11 11.91 8.33 28.01
N ALA A 12 13.18 8.74 27.94
CA ALA A 12 13.95 8.70 26.70
C ALA A 12 14.19 7.27 26.22
N ASP A 13 14.56 6.36 27.13
CA ASP A 13 14.75 4.94 26.82
C ASP A 13 13.44 4.30 26.33
N ASP A 14 12.31 4.60 26.96
CA ASP A 14 10.98 4.11 26.56
C ASP A 14 10.59 4.60 25.16
N LEU A 15 10.87 5.88 24.86
CA LEU A 15 10.65 6.44 23.52
C LEU A 15 11.54 5.78 22.47
N ILE A 16 12.78 5.40 22.84
CA ILE A 16 13.73 4.72 21.93
C ILE A 16 13.21 3.33 21.63
N LEU A 17 12.72 2.62 22.63
CA LEU A 17 12.12 1.29 22.46
C LEU A 17 10.91 1.35 21.52
N ASP A 18 9.99 2.30 21.73
CA ASP A 18 8.80 2.48 20.86
C ASP A 18 9.19 2.84 19.41
N TYR A 19 10.23 3.67 19.24
CA TYR A 19 10.76 4.00 17.92
C TYR A 19 11.36 2.77 17.21
N LEU A 20 12.18 1.99 17.92
CA LEU A 20 12.81 0.79 17.37
C LEU A 20 11.78 -0.29 17.00
N GLU A 21 10.75 -0.48 17.83
CA GLU A 21 9.65 -1.40 17.54
C GLU A 21 8.86 -0.95 16.30
N THR A 22 8.50 0.35 16.24
CA THR A 22 7.80 0.92 15.08
C THR A 22 8.63 0.80 13.79
N LEU A 23 9.96 0.95 13.87
CA LEU A 23 10.88 0.79 12.75
C LEU A 23 10.95 -0.66 12.26
N ASP A 24 11.03 -1.63 13.17
CA ASP A 24 11.06 -3.05 12.81
C ASP A 24 9.77 -3.43 12.08
N ASP A 25 8.61 -3.00 12.60
CA ASP A 25 7.32 -3.20 11.93
C ASP A 25 7.27 -2.54 10.55
N TYR A 26 7.82 -1.33 10.40
CA TYR A 26 7.91 -0.64 9.12
C TYR A 26 8.75 -1.43 8.11
N VAL A 27 9.92 -1.92 8.52
CA VAL A 27 10.83 -2.71 7.66
C VAL A 27 10.17 -4.03 7.25
N ARG A 28 9.51 -4.73 8.19
CA ARG A 28 8.78 -5.98 7.90
C ARG A 28 7.68 -5.77 6.88
N LYS A 29 6.83 -4.75 7.06
CA LYS A 29 5.74 -4.46 6.12
C LYS A 29 6.25 -4.03 4.75
N LYS A 30 7.34 -3.27 4.70
CA LYS A 30 7.98 -2.89 3.44
C LYS A 30 8.51 -4.11 2.67
N PHE A 31 9.14 -5.06 3.37
CA PHE A 31 9.61 -6.30 2.74
C PHE A 31 8.44 -7.15 2.20
N GLU A 32 7.35 -7.24 2.96
CA GLU A 32 6.14 -7.94 2.52
C GLU A 32 5.51 -7.28 1.29
N LEU A 33 5.45 -5.95 1.25
CA LEU A 33 5.00 -5.21 0.06
C LEU A 33 5.88 -5.51 -1.15
N GLU A 34 7.21 -5.47 -1.00
CA GLU A 34 8.14 -5.77 -2.09
C GLU A 34 7.96 -7.20 -2.63
N ARG A 35 7.72 -8.16 -1.74
CA ARG A 35 7.43 -9.55 -2.10
C ARG A 35 6.16 -9.65 -2.94
N GLN A 36 5.07 -9.02 -2.50
CA GLN A 36 3.79 -9.03 -3.22
C GLN A 36 3.88 -8.33 -4.58
N LEU A 37 4.61 -7.22 -4.66
CA LEU A 37 4.82 -6.51 -5.92
C LEU A 37 5.62 -7.34 -6.93
N LYS A 38 6.66 -8.06 -6.49
CA LYS A 38 7.43 -8.96 -7.35
C LYS A 38 6.56 -10.06 -7.95
N GLU A 39 5.72 -10.70 -7.14
CA GLU A 39 4.75 -11.71 -7.62
C GLU A 39 3.73 -11.11 -8.60
N CYS A 40 3.19 -9.94 -8.28
CA CYS A 40 2.27 -9.22 -9.17
C CYS A 40 2.92 -8.90 -10.53
N TRP A 41 4.14 -8.36 -10.54
CA TRP A 41 4.87 -8.06 -11.77
C TRP A 41 5.22 -9.31 -12.57
N TYR A 42 5.58 -10.41 -11.90
CA TYR A 42 5.79 -11.69 -12.55
C TYR A 42 4.52 -12.17 -13.26
N HIS A 43 3.36 -12.12 -12.58
CA HIS A 43 2.08 -12.49 -13.17
C HIS A 43 1.65 -11.57 -14.32
N LEU A 44 1.94 -10.27 -14.23
CA LEU A 44 1.67 -9.30 -15.29
C LEU A 44 2.56 -9.55 -16.51
N ALA A 45 3.85 -9.83 -16.30
CA ALA A 45 4.78 -10.21 -17.37
C ALA A 45 4.31 -11.51 -18.06
N ARG A 46 3.92 -12.52 -17.28
CA ARG A 46 3.36 -13.77 -17.80
C ARG A 46 2.08 -13.54 -18.59
N ALA A 47 1.18 -12.66 -18.11
CA ALA A 47 -0.02 -12.27 -18.83
C ALA A 47 0.30 -11.64 -20.18
N ARG A 48 1.27 -10.70 -20.25
CA ARG A 48 1.71 -10.11 -21.52
C ARG A 48 2.24 -11.14 -22.50
N VAL A 49 3.03 -12.11 -22.03
CA VAL A 49 3.54 -13.20 -22.88
C VAL A 49 2.40 -14.07 -23.40
N CYS A 50 1.46 -14.47 -22.53
CA CYS A 50 0.31 -15.31 -22.93
C CYS A 50 -0.65 -14.60 -23.89
N LEU A 51 -0.76 -13.28 -23.81
CA LEU A 51 -1.63 -12.48 -24.66
C LEU A 51 -1.03 -12.19 -26.05
N GLY A 52 0.28 -12.34 -26.23
CA GLY A 52 0.96 -12.10 -27.50
C GLY A 52 0.84 -10.64 -27.99
N SER A 53 1.04 -10.44 -29.30
CA SER A 53 1.09 -9.10 -29.92
C SER A 53 -0.29 -8.47 -30.15
N THR A 54 -1.38 -9.23 -30.01
CA THR A 54 -2.75 -8.81 -30.35
C THR A 54 -3.45 -8.03 -29.24
N SER A 55 -2.99 -8.17 -27.98
CA SER A 55 -3.55 -7.46 -26.82
C SER A 55 -2.62 -6.38 -26.27
N ARG A 56 -1.73 -5.82 -27.10
CA ARG A 56 -0.95 -4.64 -26.72
C ARG A 56 -1.90 -3.46 -26.62
N VAL A 57 -2.42 -3.23 -25.42
CA VAL A 57 -3.23 -2.05 -25.14
C VAL A 57 -2.31 -0.83 -25.27
N SER A 58 -2.46 -0.08 -26.35
CA SER A 58 -1.76 1.20 -26.52
C SER A 58 -2.40 2.23 -25.60
N GLU A 59 -1.63 3.24 -25.18
CA GLU A 59 -2.15 4.38 -24.42
C GLU A 59 -3.33 5.06 -25.15
N LEU A 60 -3.34 5.02 -26.49
CA LEU A 60 -4.42 5.52 -27.34
C LEU A 60 -5.74 4.72 -27.23
N GLN A 61 -5.69 3.49 -26.70
CA GLN A 61 -6.87 2.64 -26.49
C GLN A 61 -7.47 2.80 -25.09
N PHE A 62 -6.82 3.57 -24.21
CA PHE A 62 -7.38 3.95 -22.93
C PHE A 62 -8.34 5.14 -23.11
N ASP A 63 -9.63 4.90 -22.91
CA ASP A 63 -10.59 5.97 -22.72
C ASP A 63 -10.49 6.49 -21.27
N PHE A 64 -10.07 7.75 -21.14
CA PHE A 64 -9.88 8.42 -19.85
C PHE A 64 -11.16 9.13 -19.35
N ARG A 65 -12.24 9.15 -20.14
CA ARG A 65 -13.42 9.98 -19.83
C ARG A 65 -14.29 9.42 -18.70
N ASP A 66 -14.33 8.09 -18.53
CA ASP A 66 -15.08 7.40 -17.47
C ASP A 66 -14.20 6.35 -16.77
N GLN A 67 -13.48 6.76 -15.73
CA GLN A 67 -12.70 5.86 -14.88
C GLN A 67 -13.15 6.01 -13.41
N PRO A 68 -14.25 5.37 -12.98
CA PRO A 68 -14.58 5.33 -11.56
C PRO A 68 -13.46 4.62 -10.80
N SER A 69 -13.00 5.21 -9.70
CA SER A 69 -11.96 4.58 -8.91
C SER A 69 -12.47 3.26 -8.32
N SER A 70 -11.73 2.18 -8.55
CA SER A 70 -12.05 0.88 -7.95
C SER A 70 -11.82 0.88 -6.43
N LEU A 71 -10.98 1.79 -5.94
CA LEU A 71 -10.54 1.87 -4.55
C LEU A 71 -10.52 3.33 -4.13
N MET A 72 -11.20 3.66 -3.05
CA MET A 72 -11.17 4.98 -2.44
C MET A 72 -10.47 4.88 -1.08
N LEU A 73 -9.71 5.91 -0.74
CA LEU A 73 -9.00 6.02 0.51
C LEU A 73 -9.65 7.13 1.32
N GLU A 74 -10.10 6.80 2.53
CA GLU A 74 -10.54 7.77 3.52
C GLU A 74 -9.45 7.91 4.58
N VAL A 75 -9.04 9.14 4.83
CA VAL A 75 -8.01 9.48 5.83
C VAL A 75 -8.74 10.03 7.05
N SER A 76 -8.51 9.42 8.21
CA SER A 76 -9.04 9.94 9.49
C SER A 76 -8.49 11.33 9.77
N GLU A 77 -9.26 12.19 10.45
CA GLU A 77 -8.89 13.58 10.78
C GLU A 77 -7.55 13.71 11.52
N GLY A 78 -7.09 12.64 12.19
CA GLY A 78 -5.79 12.57 12.85
C GLY A 78 -4.61 12.11 11.98
N GLY A 79 -4.80 11.79 10.70
CA GLY A 79 -3.72 11.40 9.76
C GLY A 79 -3.09 10.01 9.99
N ASP A 80 -3.50 9.30 11.05
CA ASP A 80 -2.85 8.05 11.47
C ASP A 80 -3.54 6.77 10.94
N ILE A 81 -4.80 6.87 10.51
CA ILE A 81 -5.60 5.72 10.09
C ILE A 81 -6.08 5.94 8.65
N PHE A 82 -5.61 5.08 7.77
CA PHE A 82 -5.98 5.00 6.37
C PHE A 82 -7.03 3.88 6.21
N LYS A 83 -8.27 4.26 5.91
CA LYS A 83 -9.35 3.30 5.68
C LYS A 83 -9.59 3.15 4.18
N LEU A 84 -9.47 1.92 3.70
CA LEU A 84 -9.78 1.58 2.32
C LEU A 84 -11.27 1.25 2.16
N MET A 85 -11.92 1.95 1.23
CA MET A 85 -13.28 1.67 0.81
C MET A 85 -13.29 1.25 -0.67
N PHE A 86 -13.93 0.11 -0.97
CA PHE A 86 -14.15 -0.29 -2.35
C PHE A 86 -15.36 0.48 -2.89
N GLY A 87 -15.11 1.45 -3.76
CA GLY A 87 -16.09 2.49 -4.16
C GLY A 87 -17.27 2.01 -5.01
N MET A 88 -17.31 0.74 -5.44
CA MET A 88 -18.44 0.11 -6.14
C MET A 88 -18.38 -1.41 -5.93
N PRO A 89 -19.49 -2.16 -6.11
CA PRO A 89 -19.41 -3.62 -6.17
C PRO A 89 -18.44 -4.04 -7.28
N MET A 90 -17.38 -4.77 -6.94
CA MET A 90 -16.33 -5.24 -7.88
C MET A 90 -16.92 -5.86 -9.16
N ALA A 91 -18.09 -6.50 -9.06
CA ALA A 91 -18.80 -7.12 -10.18
C ALA A 91 -19.15 -6.16 -11.34
N LYS A 92 -19.29 -4.84 -11.11
CA LYS A 92 -19.58 -3.86 -12.17
C LYS A 92 -18.28 -3.34 -12.82
N ILE A 93 -17.26 -3.07 -12.01
CA ILE A 93 -15.92 -2.63 -12.48
C ILE A 93 -15.23 -3.73 -13.28
N GLU A 94 -15.29 -5.00 -12.84
CA GLU A 94 -14.72 -6.14 -13.56
C GLU A 94 -15.30 -6.25 -14.97
N ARG A 95 -16.61 -6.03 -15.15
CA ARG A 95 -17.24 -6.13 -16.48
C ARG A 95 -16.81 -5.01 -17.41
N GLU A 96 -16.59 -3.80 -16.92
CA GLU A 96 -16.21 -2.65 -17.76
C GLU A 96 -14.71 -2.63 -18.07
N THR A 97 -13.87 -3.02 -17.11
CA THR A 97 -12.41 -3.08 -17.27
C THR A 97 -11.95 -4.31 -18.06
N LEU A 98 -12.61 -5.47 -17.90
CA LEU A 98 -12.25 -6.71 -18.60
C LEU A 98 -12.82 -6.78 -20.02
N LYS A 99 -13.90 -6.03 -20.34
CA LYS A 99 -14.35 -5.83 -21.74
C LYS A 99 -13.22 -5.32 -22.64
N ARG A 100 -12.27 -4.54 -22.09
CA ARG A 100 -11.09 -4.03 -22.80
C ARG A 100 -10.11 -5.13 -23.26
N PHE A 101 -10.18 -6.32 -22.65
CA PHE A 101 -9.35 -7.49 -23.00
C PHE A 101 -10.12 -8.55 -23.81
N GLY A 102 -11.38 -8.27 -24.20
CA GLY A 102 -12.23 -9.22 -24.91
C GLY A 102 -12.72 -10.38 -24.04
N ILE A 103 -13.24 -11.43 -24.69
CA ILE A 103 -13.91 -12.57 -24.03
C ILE A 103 -12.94 -13.43 -23.19
N LEU A 104 -11.63 -13.38 -23.47
CA LEU A 104 -10.61 -14.19 -22.79
C LEU A 104 -9.60 -13.32 -22.03
N VAL A 105 -9.84 -13.16 -20.73
CA VAL A 105 -8.85 -12.62 -19.79
C VAL A 105 -7.97 -13.78 -19.29
N PRO A 106 -6.65 -13.73 -19.46
CA PRO A 106 -5.76 -14.78 -18.98
C PRO A 106 -5.78 -14.84 -17.46
N LYS A 107 -5.73 -16.06 -16.91
CA LYS A 107 -5.76 -16.30 -15.45
C LYS A 107 -4.66 -15.54 -14.72
N SER A 108 -3.46 -15.44 -15.31
CA SER A 108 -2.34 -14.68 -14.76
C SER A 108 -2.65 -13.19 -14.57
N LEU A 109 -3.45 -12.57 -15.45
CA LEU A 109 -3.86 -11.18 -15.29
C LEU A 109 -4.85 -11.01 -14.14
N LYS A 110 -5.80 -11.94 -13.99
CA LYS A 110 -6.72 -11.95 -12.85
C LYS A 110 -5.98 -12.10 -11.52
N THR A 111 -5.00 -13.01 -11.48
CA THR A 111 -4.13 -13.19 -10.30
C THR A 111 -3.37 -11.91 -9.96
N ALA A 112 -2.76 -11.26 -10.96
CA ALA A 112 -2.08 -9.99 -10.75
C ALA A 112 -3.03 -8.91 -10.22
N GLN A 113 -4.22 -8.76 -10.81
CA GLN A 113 -5.24 -7.81 -10.37
C GLN A 113 -5.70 -8.06 -8.93
N SER A 114 -5.94 -9.32 -8.54
CA SER A 114 -6.34 -9.66 -7.17
C SER A 114 -5.26 -9.35 -6.14
N ALA A 115 -3.98 -9.34 -6.53
CA ALA A 115 -2.86 -9.02 -5.64
C ALA A 115 -2.67 -7.51 -5.42
N VAL A 116 -3.32 -6.65 -6.21
CA VAL A 116 -3.15 -5.18 -6.09
C VAL A 116 -3.88 -4.63 -4.87
N ALA A 117 -5.09 -5.12 -4.56
CA ALA A 117 -5.84 -4.67 -3.39
C ALA A 117 -5.08 -4.84 -2.05
N PRO A 118 -4.53 -6.02 -1.72
CA PRO A 118 -3.74 -6.19 -0.49
C PRO A 118 -2.43 -5.39 -0.52
N ALA A 119 -1.79 -5.21 -1.68
CA ALA A 119 -0.60 -4.37 -1.79
C ALA A 119 -0.91 -2.90 -1.46
N ILE A 120 -2.05 -2.37 -1.91
CA ILE A 120 -2.47 -1.00 -1.57
C ILE A 120 -2.78 -0.87 -0.08
N GLN A 121 -3.37 -1.90 0.54
CA GLN A 121 -3.56 -1.94 1.99
C GLN A 121 -2.23 -1.88 2.75
N LEU A 122 -1.23 -2.66 2.34
CA LEU A 122 0.10 -2.61 2.94
C LEU A 122 0.74 -1.23 2.79
N ILE A 123 0.58 -0.57 1.64
CA ILE A 123 1.08 0.81 1.44
C ILE A 123 0.42 1.78 2.43
N CYS A 124 -0.89 1.64 2.67
CA CYS A 124 -1.61 2.46 3.65
C CYS A 124 -1.07 2.23 5.07
N GLU A 125 -0.82 0.97 5.45
CA GLU A 125 -0.25 0.63 6.75
C GLU A 125 1.19 1.15 6.91
N ILE A 126 1.99 1.07 5.86
CA ILE A 126 3.36 1.63 5.81
C ILE A 126 3.31 3.16 5.96
N ALA A 127 2.38 3.84 5.29
CA ALA A 127 2.20 5.29 5.43
C ALA A 127 1.82 5.68 6.86
N ALA A 128 0.95 4.91 7.53
CA ALA A 128 0.62 5.14 8.95
C ALA A 128 1.85 5.00 9.85
N LEU A 129 2.68 3.96 9.63
CA LEU A 129 3.92 3.78 10.38
C LEU A 129 4.91 4.91 10.11
N GLN A 130 5.00 5.43 8.88
CA GLN A 130 5.83 6.59 8.57
C GLN A 130 5.37 7.85 9.33
N THR A 131 4.06 8.08 9.42
CA THR A 131 3.51 9.19 10.23
C THR A 131 3.92 9.05 11.69
N LYS A 132 3.78 7.84 12.27
CA LYS A 132 4.18 7.57 13.66
C LYS A 132 5.68 7.80 13.89
N ILE A 133 6.52 7.29 13.00
CA ILE A 133 7.98 7.49 13.04
C ILE A 133 8.31 8.99 13.04
N ASN A 134 7.67 9.77 12.18
CA ASN A 134 7.88 11.22 12.12
C ASN A 134 7.45 11.93 13.41
N VAL A 135 6.32 11.52 14.01
CA VAL A 135 5.86 12.05 15.30
C VAL A 135 6.84 11.71 16.42
N LEU A 136 7.32 10.47 16.49
CA LEU A 136 8.33 10.06 17.48
C LEU A 136 9.63 10.85 17.32
N MET A 137 10.11 11.02 16.08
CA MET A 137 11.29 11.84 15.78
C MET A 137 11.13 13.30 16.23
N SER A 138 9.94 13.90 16.07
CA SER A 138 9.67 15.26 16.56
C SER A 138 9.68 15.37 18.09
N LYS A 139 9.34 14.30 18.81
CA LYS A 139 9.42 14.24 20.28
C LYS A 139 10.86 14.08 20.78
N PHE A 140 11.74 13.49 19.96
CA PHE A 140 13.17 13.37 20.26
C PHE A 140 13.98 14.65 20.04
N GLU A 141 13.62 15.48 19.06
CA GLU A 141 14.32 16.74 18.80
C GLU A 141 14.51 17.65 20.02
N PRO A 142 13.51 17.87 20.92
CA PRO A 142 13.69 18.70 22.11
C PRO A 142 14.44 18.02 23.25
N LEU A 143 14.70 16.70 23.17
CA LEU A 143 15.43 15.91 24.18
C LEU A 143 16.93 15.77 23.85
N LYS A 144 17.36 16.28 22.69
CA LYS A 144 18.75 16.30 22.22
C LYS A 144 19.49 17.53 22.72
#